data_AF-A0A5N5N804-F1
#
_entry.id   AF-A0A5N5N804-F1
#
_cell.length_a   1.000
_cell.length_b   1.000
_cell.length_c   1.000
_cell.angle_alpha   90.00
_cell.angle_beta   90.00
_cell.angle_gamma   90.00
#
_symmetry.space_group_name_H-M   'P 1'
#
loop_
_entity.id
_entity.type
_entity.pdbx_description
1 polymer ?
#
loop_
_entity_poly.entity_id
_entity_poly.type
_entity_poly.pdbx_seq_one_letter_code
_entity_poly.pdbx_strand_id
1 'polypeptide(L)'
;MSSLRPHAIQLAKSLPPRLQTFFARYPAPAILPTGADPETHKTPYQQDTPNPFLATKHPVTGKYHDPIYSLRRQAEIVKLARENGVEELLPYTPKGTYERLGKRVEFGLRVKGTGVGQKVKGHKHERQMIAKLVLPLVTIRWWEMVGEML
;
A
#
# COMPACT_ATOMS: atom_id res chain seq x y z
N MET A 1 38.61 9.65 -13.87
CA MET A 1 37.52 9.33 -12.92
C MET A 1 37.40 10.32 -11.74
N SER A 2 38.13 11.45 -11.70
CA SER A 2 38.12 12.39 -10.56
C SER A 2 36.90 13.34 -10.51
N SER A 3 36.22 13.57 -11.63
CA SER A 3 35.09 14.54 -11.73
C SER A 3 33.75 14.05 -11.18
N LEU A 4 33.60 12.76 -10.88
CA LEU A 4 32.31 12.18 -10.48
C LEU A 4 31.87 12.61 -9.08
N ARG A 5 32.81 12.74 -8.14
CA ARG A 5 32.51 13.13 -6.75
C ARG A 5 31.92 14.54 -6.64
N PRO A 6 32.53 15.61 -7.17
CA PRO A 6 31.95 16.95 -7.09
C PRO A 6 30.61 17.04 -7.85
N HIS A 7 30.47 16.31 -8.96
CA HIS A 7 29.20 16.26 -9.70
C HIS A 7 28.09 15.57 -8.89
N ALA A 8 28.37 14.44 -8.22
CA ALA A 8 27.41 13.78 -7.35
C ALA A 8 26.97 14.69 -6.17
N ILE A 9 27.90 15.47 -5.61
CA ILE A 9 27.59 16.46 -4.58
C ILE A 9 26.67 17.57 -5.13
N GLN A 10 26.92 18.03 -6.36
CA GLN A 10 26.05 19.01 -7.02
C GLN A 10 24.63 18.46 -7.25
N LEU A 11 24.51 17.20 -7.69
CA LEU A 11 23.22 16.53 -7.87
C LEU A 11 22.46 16.38 -6.54
N ALA A 12 23.16 15.98 -5.46
CA ALA A 12 22.57 15.90 -4.14
C ALA A 12 22.09 17.28 -3.64
N LYS A 13 22.85 18.34 -3.93
CA LYS A 13 22.49 19.73 -3.60
C LYS A 13 21.36 20.30 -4.46
N SER A 14 21.13 19.76 -5.67
CA SER A 14 20.01 20.19 -6.52
C SER A 14 18.68 19.54 -6.15
N LEU A 15 18.67 18.57 -5.23
CA LEU A 15 17.43 17.95 -4.75
C LEU A 15 16.48 19.00 -4.11
N PRO A 16 15.15 18.80 -4.18
CA PRO A 16 14.20 19.67 -3.48
C PRO A 16 14.53 19.80 -1.98
N PRO A 17 14.40 21.01 -1.38
CA PRO A 17 14.79 21.25 0.01
C PRO A 17 14.03 20.38 1.01
N ARG A 18 12.79 20.00 0.67
CA ARG A 18 12.00 19.04 1.46
C ARG A 18 12.66 17.66 1.56
N LEU A 19 13.23 17.16 0.47
CA LEU A 19 13.94 15.88 0.45
C LEU A 19 15.29 15.98 1.14
N GLN A 20 16.03 17.08 0.93
CA GLN A 20 17.30 17.31 1.64
C GLN A 20 17.10 17.31 3.16
N THR A 21 16.07 18.02 3.64
CA THR A 21 15.73 18.06 5.07
C THR A 21 15.32 16.68 5.58
N PHE A 22 14.60 15.90 4.78
CA PHE A 22 14.20 14.54 5.14
C PHE A 22 15.43 13.63 5.30
N PHE A 23 16.32 13.58 4.32
CA PHE A 23 17.52 12.73 4.37
C PHE A 23 18.53 13.19 5.41
N ALA A 24 18.58 14.49 5.73
CA ALA A 24 19.40 14.99 6.84
C ALA A 24 18.91 14.49 8.21
N ARG A 25 17.59 14.32 8.38
CA ARG A 25 16.99 13.81 9.63
C ARG A 25 16.96 12.29 9.67
N TYR A 26 16.67 11.64 8.55
CA TYR A 26 16.51 10.20 8.42
C TYR A 26 17.41 9.68 7.30
N PRO A 27 18.74 9.60 7.53
CA PRO A 27 19.66 9.06 6.55
C PRO A 27 19.44 7.56 6.34
N ALA A 28 19.45 7.12 5.08
CA ALA A 28 19.40 5.70 4.74
C ALA A 28 20.72 5.01 5.10
N PRO A 29 20.72 3.71 5.43
CA PRO A 29 21.97 2.98 5.70
C PRO A 29 22.91 2.98 4.49
N ALA A 30 22.38 3.05 3.27
CA ALA A 30 23.14 3.07 2.02
C ALA A 30 24.02 4.33 1.83
N ILE A 31 23.72 5.44 2.53
CA ILE A 31 24.47 6.70 2.41
C ILE A 31 25.43 6.93 3.58
N LEU A 32 25.45 6.02 4.56
CA LEU A 32 26.40 6.08 5.67
C LEU A 32 27.83 5.80 5.19
N PRO A 33 28.86 6.29 5.89
CA PRO A 33 30.24 6.00 5.51
C PRO A 33 30.51 4.50 5.54
N THR A 34 31.39 4.02 4.66
CA THR A 34 31.83 2.62 4.64
C THR A 34 32.36 2.21 6.01
N GLY A 35 31.82 1.13 6.57
CA GLY A 35 32.17 0.62 7.90
C GLY A 35 31.38 1.25 9.06
N ALA A 36 30.43 2.15 8.78
CA ALA A 36 29.51 2.64 9.81
C ALA A 36 28.42 1.61 10.12
N ASP A 37 28.26 1.28 11.40
CA ASP A 37 27.15 0.45 11.85
C ASP A 37 25.85 1.28 11.89
N PRO A 38 24.76 0.82 11.26
CA PRO A 38 23.50 1.56 11.22
C PRO A 38 22.84 1.71 12.60
N GLU A 39 23.24 0.88 13.56
CA GLU A 39 22.74 0.93 14.93
C GLU A 39 23.40 2.03 15.77
N THR A 40 24.68 2.33 15.52
CA THR A 40 25.44 3.35 16.28
C THR A 40 25.30 4.73 15.66
N HIS A 41 25.23 4.83 14.33
CA HIS A 41 25.12 6.09 13.59
C HIS A 41 23.67 6.55 13.38
N LYS A 42 22.87 6.55 14.44
CA LYS A 42 21.48 7.04 14.41
C LYS A 42 21.41 8.52 14.74
N THR A 43 20.64 9.27 13.96
CA THR A 43 20.29 10.65 14.30
C THR A 43 19.36 10.67 15.53
N PRO A 44 19.24 11.79 16.26
CA PRO A 44 18.26 11.91 17.35
C PRO A 44 16.84 11.57 16.91
N TYR A 45 16.46 11.97 15.69
CA TYR A 45 15.16 11.66 15.10
C TYR A 45 14.95 10.14 14.87
N GLN A 46 15.99 9.43 14.42
CA GLN A 46 15.94 7.97 14.22
C GLN A 46 15.91 7.19 15.53
N GLN A 47 16.53 7.74 16.60
CA GLN A 47 16.47 7.15 17.94
C GLN A 47 15.04 7.21 18.49
N ASP A 48 14.38 8.37 18.38
CA ASP A 48 13.00 8.56 18.83
C ASP A 48 12.01 7.76 17.98
N THR A 49 12.19 7.79 16.65
CA THR A 49 11.30 7.16 15.69
C THR A 49 12.11 6.48 14.57
N PRO A 50 12.37 5.17 14.67
CA PRO A 50 13.20 4.46 13.69
C PRO A 50 12.67 4.58 12.25
N ASN A 51 11.35 4.50 12.07
CA ASN A 51 10.70 4.76 10.79
C ASN A 51 9.64 5.88 10.94
N PRO A 52 9.86 7.07 10.36
CA PRO A 52 8.97 8.22 10.53
C PRO A 52 7.65 8.12 9.76
N PHE A 53 7.47 7.06 8.97
CA PHE A 53 6.25 6.78 8.20
C PHE A 53 5.30 5.81 8.92
N LEU A 54 5.74 5.15 9.98
CA LEU A 54 4.94 4.20 10.73
C LEU A 54 4.54 4.76 12.09
N ALA A 55 3.39 4.31 12.59
CA ALA A 55 2.98 4.60 13.96
C ALA A 55 3.87 3.79 14.92
N THR A 56 4.36 4.44 15.97
CA THR A 56 5.20 3.80 17.00
C THR A 56 4.41 3.66 18.29
N LYS A 57 4.62 2.55 19.00
CA LYS A 57 4.02 2.34 20.32
C LYS A 57 4.98 2.85 21.38
N HIS A 58 4.52 3.77 22.23
CA HIS A 58 5.33 4.27 23.33
C HIS A 58 5.57 3.16 24.37
N PRO A 59 6.81 2.92 24.80
CA PRO A 59 7.13 1.80 25.69
C PRO A 59 6.49 1.93 27.08
N VAL A 60 6.48 3.14 27.65
CA VAL A 60 5.92 3.38 29.00
C VAL A 60 4.38 3.44 28.99
N THR A 61 3.77 4.30 28.17
CA THR A 61 2.31 4.51 28.17
C THR A 61 1.53 3.45 27.38
N GLY A 62 2.20 2.69 26.51
CA GLY A 62 1.57 1.69 25.64
C GLY A 62 0.67 2.27 24.54
N LYS A 63 0.57 3.60 24.41
CA LYS A 63 -0.24 4.27 23.38
C LYS A 63 0.50 4.31 22.05
N TYR A 64 -0.24 4.27 20.96
CA TYR A 64 0.31 4.52 19.64
C TYR A 64 0.41 6.01 19.39
N HIS A 65 1.59 6.45 18.97
CA HIS A 65 1.80 7.78 18.40
C HIS A 65 1.57 7.72 16.90
N ASP A 66 0.92 8.76 16.38
CA ASP A 66 0.78 8.94 14.95
C ASP A 66 2.15 9.05 14.27
N PRO A 67 2.28 8.61 13.01
CA PRO A 67 3.53 8.76 12.27
C PRO A 67 3.89 10.24 12.11
N ILE A 68 5.18 10.55 12.26
CA ILE A 68 5.73 11.92 12.11
C ILE A 68 5.30 12.56 10.78
N TYR A 69 5.25 11.75 9.71
CA TYR A 69 4.66 12.14 8.44
C TYR A 69 3.34 11.38 8.23
N SER A 70 2.24 12.12 8.15
CA SER A 70 0.92 11.59 7.79
C SER A 70 0.92 10.96 6.39
N LEU A 71 -0.04 10.07 6.11
CA LEU A 71 -0.14 9.37 4.82
C LEU A 71 -0.15 10.29 3.59
N ARG A 72 -0.69 11.52 3.73
CA ARG A 72 -0.64 12.56 2.69
C ARG A 72 0.78 13.04 2.46
N ARG A 73 1.50 13.40 3.53
CA ARG A 73 2.91 13.86 3.47
C ARG A 73 3.85 12.75 2.99
N GLN A 74 3.59 11.50 3.37
CA GLN A 74 4.31 10.34 2.84
C GLN A 74 4.16 10.26 1.32
N ALA A 75 2.94 10.36 0.79
CA ALA A 75 2.69 10.32 -0.65
C ALA A 75 3.38 11.47 -1.39
N GLU A 76 3.42 12.68 -0.81
CA GLU A 76 4.17 13.81 -1.38
C GLU A 76 5.68 13.55 -1.42
N ILE A 77 6.25 13.04 -0.33
CA ILE A 77 7.69 12.72 -0.25
C ILE A 77 8.04 11.61 -1.24
N VAL A 78 7.24 10.53 -1.30
CA VAL A 78 7.43 9.44 -2.28
C VAL A 78 7.31 9.95 -3.70
N LYS A 79 6.33 10.83 -3.99
CA LYS A 79 6.18 11.43 -5.32
C LYS A 79 7.43 12.23 -5.71
N LEU A 80 7.89 13.12 -4.83
CA LEU A 80 9.11 13.90 -5.06
C LEU A 80 10.34 13.01 -5.22
N ALA A 81 10.48 11.97 -4.38
CA ALA A 81 11.62 11.06 -4.46
C ALA A 81 11.63 10.26 -5.76
N ARG A 82 10.46 9.82 -6.24
CA ARG A 82 10.31 9.15 -7.54
C ARG A 82 10.71 10.06 -8.69
N GLU A 83 10.25 11.31 -8.69
CA GLU A 83 10.59 12.31 -9.72
C GLU A 83 12.10 12.59 -9.76
N ASN A 84 12.79 12.46 -8.63
CA ASN A 84 14.24 12.68 -8.51
C ASN A 84 15.07 11.38 -8.49
N GLY A 85 14.45 10.20 -8.69
CA GLY A 85 15.16 8.91 -8.73
C GLY A 85 15.73 8.43 -7.39
N VAL A 86 15.28 8.97 -6.25
CA VAL A 86 15.80 8.65 -4.90
C VAL A 86 14.77 7.91 -4.02
N GLU A 87 13.79 7.24 -4.64
CA GLU A 87 12.74 6.52 -3.90
C GLU A 87 13.30 5.36 -3.06
N GLU A 88 14.34 4.69 -3.53
CA GLU A 88 14.99 3.55 -2.84
C GLU A 88 15.69 3.95 -1.54
N LEU A 89 16.03 5.23 -1.38
CA LEU A 89 16.64 5.75 -0.16
C LEU A 89 15.60 6.07 0.92
N LEU A 90 14.31 6.02 0.61
CA LEU A 90 13.27 6.24 1.61
C LEU A 90 13.07 4.99 2.49
N PRO A 91 12.74 5.16 3.78
CA PRO A 91 12.33 4.04 4.61
C PRO A 91 11.01 3.46 4.12
N TYR A 92 10.70 2.24 4.57
CA TYR A 92 9.46 1.54 4.23
C TYR A 92 8.22 2.43 4.40
N THR A 93 7.38 2.49 3.38
CA THR A 93 6.08 3.17 3.43
C THR A 93 5.02 2.45 2.61
N PRO A 94 3.77 2.36 3.10
CA PRO A 94 2.65 1.82 2.31
C PRO A 94 2.33 2.64 1.06
N LYS A 95 2.90 3.85 0.90
CA LYS A 95 2.71 4.70 -0.27
C LYS A 95 3.79 4.49 -1.35
N GLY A 96 4.82 3.70 -1.09
CA GLY A 96 5.90 3.38 -2.03
C GLY A 96 5.40 2.65 -3.28
N THR A 97 6.10 2.84 -4.39
CA THR A 97 5.77 2.27 -5.71
C THR A 97 5.88 0.75 -5.68
N TYR A 98 7.04 0.23 -5.26
CA TYR A 98 7.29 -1.21 -5.15
C TYR A 98 6.33 -1.88 -4.18
N GLU A 99 6.08 -1.25 -3.02
CA GLU A 99 5.15 -1.78 -2.01
C GLU A 99 3.71 -1.89 -2.51
N ARG A 100 3.24 -0.86 -3.23
CA ARG A 100 1.88 -0.87 -3.79
C ARG A 100 1.72 -1.87 -4.92
N LEU A 101 2.75 -2.04 -5.75
CA LEU A 101 2.76 -3.02 -6.82
C LEU A 101 2.86 -4.44 -6.27
N GLY A 102 3.79 -4.69 -5.35
CA GLY A 102 3.97 -5.98 -4.68
C GLY A 102 2.68 -6.48 -4.05
N LYS A 103 2.01 -5.64 -3.24
CA LYS A 103 0.71 -5.99 -2.63
C LYS A 103 -0.38 -6.29 -3.67
N ARG A 104 -0.37 -5.59 -4.80
CA ARG A 104 -1.36 -5.80 -5.86
C ARG A 104 -1.11 -7.12 -6.61
N VAL A 105 0.15 -7.44 -6.87
CA VAL A 105 0.55 -8.69 -7.52
C VAL A 105 0.29 -9.88 -6.60
N GLU A 106 0.69 -9.77 -5.33
CA GLU A 106 0.56 -10.84 -4.33
C GLU A 106 -0.91 -11.16 -4.01
N PHE A 107 -1.71 -10.15 -3.71
CA PHE A 107 -3.06 -10.38 -3.21
C PHE A 107 -4.19 -10.13 -4.22
N GLY A 108 -3.90 -9.52 -5.37
CA GLY A 108 -4.90 -9.19 -6.38
C GLY A 108 -5.99 -8.21 -5.94
N LEU A 109 -7.11 -8.19 -6.66
CA LEU A 109 -8.30 -7.42 -6.29
C LEU A 109 -9.06 -8.14 -5.18
N ARG A 110 -9.41 -7.43 -4.11
CA ARG A 110 -10.07 -8.02 -2.91
C ARG A 110 -11.41 -7.37 -2.57
N VAL A 111 -12.00 -6.64 -3.51
CA VAL A 111 -13.31 -6.01 -3.30
C VAL A 111 -14.38 -7.09 -3.19
N LYS A 112 -15.35 -6.93 -2.30
CA LYS A 112 -16.41 -7.93 -2.13
C LYS A 112 -17.20 -8.09 -3.44
N GLY A 113 -17.39 -9.34 -3.87
CA GLY A 113 -18.12 -9.69 -5.09
C GLY A 113 -17.22 -9.88 -6.31
N THR A 114 -16.32 -8.92 -6.60
CA THR A 114 -15.46 -8.93 -7.80
C THR A 114 -14.01 -9.32 -7.52
N GLY A 115 -13.61 -9.41 -6.26
CA GLY A 115 -12.27 -9.82 -5.88
C GLY A 115 -11.99 -11.29 -6.19
N VAL A 116 -10.71 -11.65 -6.24
CA VAL A 116 -10.25 -13.02 -6.47
C VAL A 116 -10.89 -13.95 -5.44
N GLY A 117 -11.53 -15.03 -5.91
CA GLY A 117 -12.24 -16.00 -5.07
C GLY A 117 -13.57 -15.50 -4.47
N GLN A 118 -14.05 -14.32 -4.82
CA GLN A 118 -15.37 -13.82 -4.41
C GLN A 118 -16.43 -14.09 -5.49
N LYS A 119 -17.68 -14.18 -5.06
CA LYS A 119 -18.85 -14.29 -5.94
C LYS A 119 -19.78 -13.11 -5.71
N VAL A 120 -20.27 -12.51 -6.80
CA VAL A 120 -21.26 -11.43 -6.77
C VAL A 120 -22.59 -11.97 -6.25
N LYS A 121 -23.28 -11.18 -5.42
CA LYS A 121 -24.56 -11.57 -4.80
C LYS A 121 -25.71 -11.70 -5.80
N GLY A 122 -25.65 -10.98 -6.92
CA GLY A 122 -26.77 -10.76 -7.85
C GLY A 122 -27.82 -9.81 -7.27
N HIS A 123 -28.62 -9.17 -8.12
CA HIS A 123 -29.76 -8.36 -7.69
C HIS A 123 -30.92 -9.23 -7.19
N LYS A 124 -31.90 -8.64 -6.48
CA LYS A 124 -33.04 -9.40 -5.94
C LYS A 124 -33.86 -10.10 -7.04
N HIS A 125 -34.08 -9.42 -8.17
CA HIS A 125 -34.86 -9.98 -9.28
C HIS A 125 -34.14 -11.12 -9.99
N GLU A 126 -32.81 -11.02 -10.18
CA GLU A 126 -31.98 -12.09 -10.75
C GLU A 126 -32.08 -13.37 -9.92
N ARG A 127 -31.98 -13.24 -8.59
CA ARG A 127 -32.07 -14.38 -7.67
C ARG A 127 -33.45 -15.03 -7.63
N GLN A 128 -34.52 -14.26 -7.87
CA GLN A 128 -35.90 -14.76 -7.80
C GLN A 128 -36.46 -15.20 -9.17
N MET A 129 -35.74 -14.93 -10.27
CA MET A 129 -36.20 -15.19 -11.63
C MET A 129 -36.60 -16.66 -11.83
N ILE A 130 -35.76 -17.60 -11.39
CA ILE A 130 -36.02 -19.04 -11.53
C ILE A 130 -37.30 -19.43 -10.78
N ALA A 131 -37.46 -18.97 -9.53
CA ALA A 131 -38.66 -19.25 -8.76
C ALA A 131 -39.92 -18.67 -9.43
N LYS A 132 -39.82 -17.49 -10.04
CA LYS A 132 -40.96 -16.85 -10.72
C LYS A 132 -41.32 -17.50 -12.06
N LEU A 133 -40.35 -17.99 -12.82
CA LEU A 133 -40.58 -18.49 -14.18
C LEU A 133 -40.73 -20.02 -14.25
N VAL A 134 -39.98 -20.76 -13.44
CA VAL A 134 -39.88 -22.22 -13.58
C VAL A 134 -40.89 -22.94 -12.68
N LEU A 135 -41.15 -22.46 -11.45
CA LEU A 135 -42.13 -23.09 -10.57
C LEU A 135 -43.54 -23.18 -11.18
N PRO A 136 -44.07 -22.11 -11.81
CA PRO A 136 -45.39 -22.18 -12.44
C PRO A 136 -45.45 -23.20 -13.58
N LEU A 137 -44.39 -23.31 -14.38
CA LEU A 137 -44.33 -24.24 -15.51
C LEU A 137 -44.28 -25.70 -15.06
N VAL A 138 -43.57 -25.99 -13.97
CA VAL A 138 -43.53 -27.35 -13.39
C VAL A 138 -44.90 -27.74 -12.82
N THR A 139 -45.59 -26.81 -12.15
CA THR A 139 -46.95 -27.07 -11.64
C THR A 139 -47.97 -27.25 -12.75
N ILE A 140 -47.91 -26.47 -13.83
CA ILE A 140 -48.80 -26.62 -15.00
C ILE A 140 -48.56 -27.98 -15.65
N ARG A 141 -47.30 -28.33 -15.90
CA ARG A 141 -46.95 -29.60 -16.55
C ARG A 141 -47.31 -30.81 -15.71
N TRP A 142 -47.21 -30.73 -14.38
CA TRP A 142 -47.64 -31.81 -13.49
C TRP A 142 -49.17 -31.96 -13.50
N TRP A 143 -49.92 -30.86 -13.57
CA TRP A 143 -51.38 -30.88 -13.74
C TRP A 143 -51.82 -31.45 -15.10
N GLU A 144 -51.14 -31.08 -16.19
CA GLU A 144 -51.38 -31.67 -17.52
C GLU A 144 -51.12 -33.18 -17.51
N MET A 145 -50.01 -33.64 -16.91
CA MET A 145 -49.67 -35.07 -16.88
C MET A 145 -50.64 -35.90 -16.01
N VAL A 146 -51.16 -35.34 -14.91
CA VAL A 146 -52.16 -36.00 -14.07
C VAL A 146 -53.54 -35.99 -14.72
N GLY A 147 -53.87 -34.92 -15.45
CA GLY A 147 -55.11 -34.80 -16.23
C GLY A 147 -55.19 -35.72 -17.45
N GLU A 148 -54.06 -36.08 -18.06
CA GLU A 148 -54.00 -37.06 -19.16
C GLU A 148 -54.04 -38.53 -18.69
N MET A 149 -53.87 -38.79 -17.38
CA MET A 149 -53.89 -40.14 -16.79
C MET A 149 -55.26 -40.54 -16.20
N LEU A 150 -56.29 -39.69 -16.31
CA LEU A 150 -57.68 -39.94 -15.90
C LEU A 150 -58.59 -40.00 -17.12
#